data_AF-A0AAP4QB06-F1
#
_entry.id   AF-A0AAP4QB06-F1
#
_cell.length_a   1.000
_cell.length_b   1.000
_cell.length_c   1.000
_cell.angle_alpha   90.00
_cell.angle_beta   90.00
_cell.angle_gamma   90.00
#
_symmetry.space_group_name_H-M   'P 1'
#
loop_
_entity.id
_entity.type
_entity.pdbx_description
1 polymer ?
#
loop_
_entity_poly.entity_id
_entity_poly.type
_entity_poly.pdbx_seq_one_letter_code
_entity_poly.pdbx_strand_id
1 'polypeptide(L)' 'MLENPKIIGNQHDSTKQDFEHYCSDCDGELYFGMTYYVFEGSLICEDCHGKFLERHGTRFVAGE' A
#
# COMPACT_ATOMS: atom_id res chain seq x y z
N MET A 1 -44.20 17.13 3.81
CA MET A 1 -42.99 17.68 3.14
C MET A 1 -41.97 17.87 4.25
N LEU A 2 -40.92 17.04 4.27
CA LEU A 2 -39.89 17.10 5.31
C LEU A 2 -38.64 17.73 4.69
N GLU A 3 -38.44 18.97 5.08
CA GLU A 3 -37.25 19.79 4.87
C GLU A 3 -36.00 19.12 5.48
N ASN A 4 -35.05 18.73 4.63
CA ASN A 4 -33.68 18.51 5.05
C ASN A 4 -32.70 18.80 3.90
N PRO A 5 -32.41 20.08 3.59
CA PRO A 5 -31.33 20.39 2.67
C PRO A 5 -30.05 20.59 3.47
N LYS A 6 -29.10 19.67 3.22
CA LYS A 6 -27.67 19.75 3.56
C LYS A 6 -27.24 19.02 4.83
N ILE A 7 -27.41 17.68 4.81
CA ILE A 7 -26.41 16.81 5.45
C ILE A 7 -25.08 16.97 4.71
N ILE A 8 -24.31 17.94 5.18
CA ILE A 8 -22.85 17.99 5.04
C ILE A 8 -22.27 16.63 5.44
N GLY A 9 -21.57 15.98 4.52
CA GLY A 9 -20.84 14.74 4.77
C GLY A 9 -21.75 13.52 4.92
N ASN A 10 -22.29 13.03 3.81
CA ASN A 10 -22.75 11.64 3.77
C ASN A 10 -21.53 10.74 3.96
N GLN A 11 -21.22 10.37 5.21
CA GLN A 11 -20.25 9.34 5.60
C GLN A 11 -20.74 7.94 5.21
N HIS A 12 -21.44 7.85 4.08
CA HIS A 12 -22.00 6.64 3.51
C HIS A 12 -21.47 6.40 2.09
N ASP A 13 -20.62 7.29 1.59
CA ASP A 13 -19.66 7.00 0.54
C ASP A 13 -18.31 6.68 1.19
N SER A 14 -18.32 5.75 2.16
CA SER A 14 -17.09 5.01 2.46
C SER A 14 -16.82 4.19 1.22
N THR A 15 -16.10 4.79 0.26
CA THR A 15 -15.26 4.04 -0.65
C THR A 15 -14.41 3.17 0.25
N LYS A 16 -14.83 1.91 0.37
CA LYS A 16 -14.05 0.86 0.98
C LYS A 16 -12.69 0.99 0.36
N GLN A 17 -11.68 1.20 1.17
CA GLN A 17 -10.32 1.23 0.68
C GLN A 17 -10.11 -0.15 0.05
N ASP A 18 -10.20 -0.24 -1.29
CA ASP A 18 -10.21 -1.51 -2.03
C ASP A 18 -8.83 -2.21 -1.95
N PHE A 19 -7.81 -1.47 -1.51
CA PHE A 19 -6.47 -1.95 -1.24
C PHE A 19 -6.20 -2.05 0.27
N GLU A 20 -5.37 -3.01 0.66
CA GLU A 20 -5.00 -3.24 2.05
C GLU A 20 -3.86 -2.33 2.50
N HIS A 21 -2.90 -2.10 1.59
CA HIS A 21 -1.66 -1.42 1.91
C HIS A 21 -1.16 -0.57 0.75
N TYR A 22 -0.13 0.24 1.02
CA TYR A 22 0.61 0.97 -0.01
C TYR A 22 2.05 0.45 -0.07
N CYS A 23 2.61 0.44 -1.28
CA CYS A 23 4.02 0.17 -1.51
C CYS A 23 4.86 1.32 -0.95
N SER A 24 5.83 1.01 -0.09
CA SER A 24 6.72 2.02 0.50
C SER A 24 7.75 2.61 -0.48
N ASP A 25 7.96 2.01 -1.67
CA ASP A 25 8.90 2.52 -2.69
C ASP A 25 8.22 3.40 -3.75
N CYS A 26 6.98 3.06 -4.15
CA CYS A 26 6.28 3.74 -5.24
C CYS A 26 4.91 4.31 -4.88
N ASP A 27 4.51 4.22 -3.61
CA ASP A 27 3.18 4.61 -3.10
C ASP A 27 2.01 3.93 -3.86
N GLY A 28 2.29 2.82 -4.54
CA GLY A 28 1.30 2.05 -5.28
C GLY A 28 0.37 1.27 -4.36
N GLU A 29 -0.88 1.12 -4.76
CA GLU A 29 -1.92 0.41 -4.02
C GLU A 29 -1.69 -1.11 -4.06
N LEU A 30 -1.66 -1.75 -2.89
CA LEU A 30 -1.52 -3.20 -2.72
C LEU A 30 -2.87 -3.82 -2.37
N TYR A 31 -3.43 -4.58 -3.30
CA TYR A 31 -4.75 -5.20 -3.16
C TYR A 31 -4.64 -6.62 -2.59
N PHE A 32 -5.71 -7.07 -1.93
CA PHE A 32 -5.80 -8.44 -1.41
C PHE A 32 -5.65 -9.45 -2.55
N GLY A 33 -4.64 -10.32 -2.44
CA GLY A 33 -4.30 -11.32 -3.48
C GLY A 33 -3.18 -10.91 -4.43
N MET A 34 -2.64 -9.69 -4.31
CA MET A 34 -1.39 -9.31 -4.99
C MET A 34 -0.17 -9.86 -4.24
N THR A 35 0.89 -10.16 -4.98
CA THR A 35 2.16 -10.57 -4.38
C THR A 35 2.92 -9.33 -3.92
N TYR A 36 3.12 -9.20 -2.62
CA TYR A 36 3.94 -8.16 -2.02
C TYR A 36 4.95 -8.77 -1.05
N TYR A 37 6.04 -8.05 -0.83
CA TYR A 37 7.14 -8.47 0.03
C TYR A 37 7.25 -7.53 1.23
N VAL A 38 7.53 -8.08 2.41
CA VAL A 38 7.73 -7.31 3.65
C VAL A 38 9.23 -7.25 3.96
N PHE A 39 9.80 -6.05 3.97
CA PHE A 39 11.20 -5.79 4.30
C PHE A 39 11.30 -4.78 5.45
N GLU A 40 11.76 -5.22 6.63
CA GLU A 40 11.89 -4.35 7.82
C GLU A 40 10.63 -3.52 8.15
N GLY A 41 9.44 -4.06 7.87
CA GLY A 41 8.17 -3.35 8.06
C GLY A 41 7.73 -2.47 6.88
N SER A 42 8.52 -2.41 5.80
CA SER A 42 8.16 -1.79 4.53
C SER A 42 7.51 -2.81 3.61
N LEU A 43 6.37 -2.46 3.03
CA LEU A 43 5.64 -3.31 2.08
C LEU A 43 6.04 -2.91 0.67
N ILE A 44 6.58 -3.84 -0.11
CA ILE A 44 7.12 -3.57 -1.44
C ILE A 44 6.38 -4.44 -2.47
N CYS A 45 5.85 -3.81 -3.52
CA CYS A 45 5.19 -4.54 -4.60
C CYS A 45 6.18 -5.40 -5.41
N GLU A 46 5.65 -6.38 -6.16
CA GLU A 46 6.49 -7.22 -7.02
C GLU A 46 7.24 -6.44 -8.11
N ASP A 47 6.81 -5.25 -8.50
CA ASP A 47 7.58 -4.46 -9.48
C ASP A 47 8.80 -3.80 -8.83
N CYS A 48 8.63 -3.28 -7.62
CA CYS A 48 9.67 -2.58 -6.88
C CYS A 48 10.65 -3.52 -6.17
N HIS A 49 10.28 -4.78 -5.89
CA HIS A 49 11.11 -5.69 -5.08
C HIS A 49 12.52 -5.88 -5.66
N GLY A 50 12.66 -6.04 -6.99
CA GLY A 50 13.96 -6.28 -7.61
C GLY A 50 14.93 -5.13 -7.38
N LYS A 51 14.52 -3.90 -7.72
CA LYS A 51 15.32 -2.69 -7.48
C LYS A 51 15.51 -2.42 -5.98
N PHE A 52 14.54 -2.78 -5.15
CA PHE A 52 14.65 -2.63 -3.70
C PHE A 52 15.71 -3.59 -3.13
N LEU A 53 15.75 -4.84 -3.60
CA LEU A 53 16.80 -5.81 -3.27
C LEU A 53 18.17 -5.38 -3.78
N GLU A 54 18.29 -4.76 -4.95
CA GLU A 54 19.59 -4.25 -5.40
C GLU A 54 20.10 -3.11 -4.50
N ARG A 55 19.19 -2.24 -4.03
CA ARG A 55 19.50 -1.09 -3.16
C ARG A 55 19.78 -1.50 -1.71
N HIS A 56 18.96 -2.38 -1.15
CA HIS A 56 19.00 -2.78 0.27
C HIS A 56 19.62 -4.16 0.51
N GLY A 57 19.57 -5.06 -0.47
CA GLY A 57 20.12 -6.42 -0.40
C GLY A 57 21.65 -6.50 -0.42
N THR A 58 22.35 -5.43 -0.81
CA THR A 58 23.81 -5.32 -0.61
C THR A 58 24.22 -5.38 0.86
N ARG A 59 23.28 -5.13 1.79
CA ARG A 59 23.52 -5.29 3.22
C ARG A 59 23.44 -6.75 3.71
N PHE A 60 22.96 -7.68 2.88
CA PHE A 60 22.87 -9.11 3.20
C PHE A 60 23.96 -9.97 2.51
N VAL A 61 24.68 -9.44 1.51
CA VAL A 61 25.86 -10.08 0.87
C VAL A 61 27.16 -9.48 1.44
N ALA A 62 27.26 -9.45 2.76
CA ALA A 62 28.51 -9.28 3.49
C ALA A 62 28.45 -10.18 4.75
N GLY A 63 28.15 -11.45 4.53
CA GLY A 63 28.23 -12.52 5.52
C GLY A 63 29.06 -13.64 4.91
N GLU A 64 30.27 -13.75 5.44
CA GLU A 64 31.36 -14.69 5.18
C GLU A 64 30.96 -16.18 5.30
#